data_AF-A0A9E6CGB5-F1
#
_entry.id   AF-A0A9E6CGB5-F1
#
_cell.length_a   1.000
_cell.length_b   1.000
_cell.length_c   1.000
_cell.angle_alpha   90.00
_cell.angle_beta   90.00
_cell.angle_gamma   90.00
#
_symmetry.space_group_name_H-M   'P 1'
#
loop_
_entity.id
_entity.type
_entity.pdbx_description
1 polymer ?
#
loop_
_entity_poly.entity_id
_entity_poly.type
_entity_poly.pdbx_seq_one_letter_code
_entity_poly.pdbx_strand_id
1 'polypeptide(L)' 'MATLKELREKHYLSQEDLAGKSGMTASTINRLENGKQKAQFGTIRKLAKALGVEPVDINFNTKA' A
#
# COMPACT_ATOMS: atom_id res chain seq x y z
N MET A 1 2.40 0.08 13.96
CA MET A 1 1.91 0.07 12.56
C MET A 1 3.02 0.57 11.68
N ALA A 2 3.25 -0.09 10.55
CA ALA A 2 4.29 0.30 9.59
C ALA A 2 3.62 1.01 8.40
N THR A 3 4.32 1.94 7.78
CA THR A 3 3.83 2.60 6.57
C THR A 3 3.70 1.59 5.43
N LEU A 4 2.82 1.89 4.46
CA LEU A 4 2.68 1.09 3.25
C LEU A 4 4.03 0.84 2.54
N LYS A 5 4.90 1.87 2.54
CA LYS A 5 6.24 1.80 1.94
C LYS A 5 7.16 0.83 2.70
N GLU A 6 7.21 0.93 4.03
CA GLU A 6 8.03 0.04 4.86
C GLU A 6 7.59 -1.42 4.73
N LEU A 7 6.28 -1.67 4.69
CA LEU A 7 5.75 -3.02 4.45
C LEU A 7 6.18 -3.51 3.06
N ARG A 8 6.02 -2.70 2.01
CA ARG A 8 6.45 -3.07 0.66
C ARG A 8 7.94 -3.45 0.62
N GLU A 9 8.79 -2.63 1.23
CA GLU A 9 10.25 -2.82 1.22
C GLU A 9 10.68 -4.03 2.06
N LYS A 10 10.02 -4.30 3.19
CA LYS A 10 10.24 -5.51 4.00
C LYS A 10 9.94 -6.80 3.22
N HIS A 11 9.01 -6.73 2.26
CA HIS A 11 8.67 -7.83 1.36
C HIS A 11 9.51 -7.86 0.07
N TYR A 12 10.56 -7.01 -0.05
CA TYR A 12 11.42 -6.89 -1.23
C TYR A 12 10.66 -6.62 -2.53
N LEU A 13 9.59 -5.83 -2.46
CA LEU A 13 8.75 -5.49 -3.62
C LEU A 13 9.09 -4.10 -4.14
N SER A 14 9.15 -3.92 -5.46
CA SER A 14 9.04 -2.60 -6.10
C SER A 14 7.60 -2.07 -6.04
N GLN A 15 7.38 -0.80 -6.41
CA GLN A 15 6.02 -0.25 -6.50
C GLN A 15 5.21 -0.99 -7.57
N GLU A 16 5.84 -1.38 -8.67
CA GLU A 16 5.30 -2.19 -9.76
C GLU A 16 4.91 -3.59 -9.27
N ASP A 17 5.74 -4.24 -8.45
CA ASP A 17 5.44 -5.57 -7.92
C ASP A 17 4.20 -5.55 -6.99
N LEU A 18 4.14 -4.58 -6.09
CA LEU A 18 2.98 -4.41 -5.21
C LEU A 18 1.73 -4.05 -6.00
N ALA A 19 1.87 -3.20 -7.02
CA ALA A 19 0.77 -2.87 -7.92
C ALA A 19 0.22 -4.12 -8.63
N GLY A 20 1.10 -4.94 -9.20
CA GLY A 20 0.71 -6.21 -9.83
C GLY A 20 0.01 -7.16 -8.85
N LYS A 21 0.58 -7.37 -7.66
CA LYS A 21 0.00 -8.24 -6.63
C LYS A 21 -1.37 -7.76 -6.11
N SER A 22 -1.55 -6.44 -6.03
CA SER A 22 -2.78 -5.83 -5.50
C SER A 22 -3.85 -5.55 -6.59
N GLY A 23 -3.52 -5.77 -7.86
CA GLY A 23 -4.39 -5.43 -9.00
C GLY A 23 -4.60 -3.91 -9.13
N MET A 24 -3.53 -3.14 -8.92
CA MET A 24 -3.50 -1.67 -8.97
C MET A 24 -2.43 -1.20 -9.95
N THR A 25 -2.33 0.12 -10.16
CA THR A 25 -1.23 0.72 -10.93
C THR A 25 -0.10 1.17 -10.00
N ALA A 26 1.15 1.16 -10.48
CA ALA A 26 2.30 1.67 -9.74
C ALA A 26 2.10 3.16 -9.36
N SER A 27 1.47 3.95 -10.23
CA SER A 27 1.11 5.34 -9.93
C SER A 27 0.15 5.47 -8.75
N THR A 28 -0.79 4.52 -8.57
CA THR A 28 -1.68 4.52 -7.42
C THR A 28 -0.93 4.16 -6.14
N ILE A 29 -0.04 3.15 -6.19
CA ILE A 29 0.84 2.81 -5.05
C ILE A 29 1.67 4.03 -4.64
N ASN A 30 2.32 4.69 -5.59
CA ASN A 30 3.11 5.90 -5.34
C ASN A 30 2.29 6.99 -4.65
N ARG A 31 1.07 7.28 -5.14
CA ARG A 31 0.19 8.29 -4.53
C ARG A 31 -0.23 7.92 -3.11
N LEU A 32 -0.48 6.64 -2.84
CA LEU A 32 -0.85 6.16 -1.50
C LEU A 32 0.34 6.23 -0.52
N GLU A 33 1.53 5.81 -0.94
CA GLU A 33 2.74 5.88 -0.11
C GLU A 33 3.13 7.33 0.26
N ASN A 34 2.88 8.27 -0.66
CA ASN A 34 3.20 9.68 -0.48
C ASN A 34 2.03 10.52 0.07
N GLY A 35 0.89 9.90 0.40
CA GLY A 35 -0.24 10.63 0.97
C GLY A 35 -1.04 11.49 0.01
N LYS A 36 -0.76 11.40 -1.30
CA LYS A 36 -1.43 12.17 -2.36
C LYS A 36 -2.81 11.61 -2.72
N GLN A 37 -3.22 10.52 -2.07
CA GLN A 37 -4.53 9.91 -2.22
C GLN A 37 -4.91 9.19 -0.92
N LYS A 38 -6.18 9.32 -0.52
CA LYS A 38 -6.73 8.53 0.58
C LYS A 38 -7.07 7.12 0.11
N ALA A 39 -6.66 6.10 0.87
CA ALA A 39 -7.01 4.72 0.59
C ALA A 39 -8.49 4.47 0.92
N GLN A 40 -9.22 3.85 -0.01
CA GLN A 40 -10.59 3.38 0.21
C GLN A 40 -10.56 2.00 0.87
N PHE A 41 -11.63 1.59 1.58
CA PHE A 41 -11.67 0.28 2.26
C PHE A 41 -11.33 -0.90 1.33
N GLY A 42 -11.79 -0.87 0.08
CA GLY A 42 -11.44 -1.90 -0.91
C GLY A 42 -9.94 -1.92 -1.27
N THR A 43 -9.32 -0.75 -1.37
CA THR A 43 -7.88 -0.59 -1.59
C THR A 43 -7.08 -1.14 -0.41
N ILE A 44 -7.47 -0.80 0.82
CA ILE A 44 -6.81 -1.28 2.03
C ILE A 44 -6.82 -2.81 2.07
N ARG A 45 -7.98 -3.44 1.83
CA ARG A 45 -8.08 -4.91 1.77
C ARG A 45 -7.20 -5.54 0.71
N LYS A 46 -7.13 -4.97 -0.49
CA LYS A 46 -6.27 -5.47 -1.58
C LYS A 46 -4.79 -5.39 -1.23
N LEU A 47 -4.36 -4.28 -0.63
CA LEU A 47 -2.97 -4.09 -0.22
C LEU A 47 -2.59 -5.01 0.93
N ALA A 48 -3.46 -5.14 1.95
CA ALA A 48 -3.30 -6.06 3.06
C ALA A 48 -3.14 -7.51 2.57
N LYS A 49 -4.02 -7.95 1.66
CA LYS A 49 -3.92 -9.27 1.03
C LYS A 49 -2.62 -9.44 0.23
N ALA A 50 -2.20 -8.44 -0.54
CA ALA A 50 -0.98 -8.49 -1.34
C ALA A 50 0.31 -8.54 -0.50
N LEU A 51 0.28 -7.92 0.67
CA LEU A 51 1.39 -7.88 1.63
C LEU A 51 1.33 -9.03 2.66
N GLY A 52 0.21 -9.75 2.78
CA GLY A 52 0.03 -10.81 3.77
C GLY A 52 -0.02 -10.30 5.20
N VAL A 53 -0.62 -9.12 5.42
CA VAL A 53 -0.78 -8.47 6.73
C VAL A 53 -2.24 -8.13 6.97
N GLU A 54 -2.59 -7.74 8.20
CA GLU A 54 -3.94 -7.26 8.49
C GLU A 54 -4.13 -5.81 8.02
N PRO A 55 -5.34 -5.39 7.63
CA PRO A 55 -5.63 -4.00 7.24
C PRO A 55 -5.19 -2.96 8.28
N VAL A 56 -5.26 -3.31 9.56
CA VAL A 56 -4.87 -2.46 10.69
C VAL A 56 -3.36 -2.23 10.78
N ASP A 57 -2.55 -3.08 10.16
CA ASP A 57 -1.09 -2.97 10.20
C ASP A 57 -0.57 -1.88 9.25
N ILE A 58 -1.37 -1.48 8.26
CA ILE A 58 -1.01 -0.53 7.21
C ILE A 58 -1.29 0.90 7.64
N ASN A 59 -0.22 1.67 7.84
CA ASN A 59 -0.32 3.12 7.97
C ASN A 59 -0.18 3.80 6.60
N PHE A 60 -1.13 4.66 6.24
CA PHE A 60 -1.05 5.50 5.05
C PHE A 60 -0.62 6.89 5.48
N ASN A 61 0.37 7.47 4.80
CA ASN A 61 0.87 8.81 5.09
C ASN A 61 -0.17 9.88 4.70
N THR A 62 -1.30 10.00 5.38
CA THR A 62 -2.30 11.03 5.06
C THR A 62 -1.76 12.40 5.44
N LYS A 63 -1.48 13.25 4.45
CA LYS A 63 -1.32 14.69 4.73
C LYS A 63 -2.70 15.25 5.08
N ALA A 64 -2.78 15.97 6.19
CA ALA A 64 -3.97 16.72 6.60
C ALA A 64 -4.36 17.75 5.54
#